data_AF-A0A523I3Z1-F1
#
_entry.id   AF-A0A523I3Z1-F1
#
_cell.length_a   1.000
_cell.length_b   1.000
_cell.length_c   1.000
_cell.angle_alpha   90.00
_cell.angle_beta   90.00
_cell.angle_gamma   90.00
#
_symmetry.space_group_name_H-M   'P 1'
#
loop_
_entity.id
_entity.type
_entity.pdbx_description
1 polymer ?
#
loop_
_entity_poly.entity_id
_entity_poly.type
_entity_poly.pdbx_seq_one_letter_code
_entity_poly.pdbx_strand_id
1 'polypeptide(L)'
;KYLRGLFSGGTLAYETLLILLDYLPNLYSNIPLKKEQALANPLVSHKHTILDLGEDEFTVGRPHPMLDNTLRLQRLAKEASDPEVAIILLDVVLGYGAHPDPASELAPALSNAISSAQKNGRNLEVIVTVVGTDEDPQDLKAQIKKFKTAGARVETSSREAALYVGQRLQSQEKATELTAVDLKVLQQPLQAINVGLASFSESLRQQGATVIHVDWRPPAGGNEKLISILERMKKS
;
A
#
# COMPACT_ATOMS: atom_id res chain seq x y z
N LYS A 1 -14.26 6.89 3.34
CA LYS A 1 -13.49 7.88 2.54
C LYS A 1 -12.67 7.12 1.51
N TYR A 2 -12.34 7.75 0.39
CA TYR A 2 -11.86 7.03 -0.80
C TYR A 2 -10.45 7.41 -1.25
N LEU A 3 -9.90 6.51 -2.06
CA LEU A 3 -8.62 6.64 -2.77
C LEU A 3 -8.86 7.13 -4.20
N ARG A 4 -7.96 7.98 -4.70
CA ARG A 4 -7.85 8.35 -6.12
C ARG A 4 -6.42 8.16 -6.60
N GLY A 5 -6.18 7.15 -7.41
CA GLY A 5 -4.92 6.92 -8.10
C GLY A 5 -4.93 7.59 -9.47
N LEU A 6 -3.95 8.45 -9.73
CA LEU A 6 -3.82 9.21 -10.97
C LEU A 6 -2.48 8.88 -11.61
N PHE A 7 -2.43 7.83 -12.43
CA PHE A 7 -1.19 7.30 -12.98
C PHE A 7 -0.96 7.76 -14.42
N SER A 8 0.31 7.97 -14.78
CA SER A 8 0.76 8.15 -16.17
C SER A 8 1.37 6.90 -16.78
N GLY A 9 1.95 6.01 -15.97
CA GLY A 9 2.51 4.75 -16.41
C GLY A 9 1.54 3.60 -16.17
N GLY A 10 1.05 2.98 -17.24
CA GLY A 10 0.06 1.91 -17.13
C GLY A 10 0.50 0.69 -16.35
N THR A 11 1.76 0.26 -16.48
CA THR A 11 2.31 -0.83 -15.66
C THR A 11 2.29 -0.49 -14.17
N LEU A 12 2.61 0.75 -13.79
CA LEU A 12 2.59 1.19 -12.40
C LEU A 12 1.16 1.24 -11.84
N ALA A 13 0.20 1.66 -12.67
CA ALA A 13 -1.21 1.63 -12.34
C ALA A 13 -1.71 0.18 -12.12
N TYR A 14 -1.33 -0.72 -13.03
CA TYR A 14 -1.68 -2.14 -12.99
C TYR A 14 -1.08 -2.86 -11.78
N GLU A 15 0.21 -2.65 -11.49
CA GLU A 15 0.86 -3.20 -10.29
C GLU A 15 0.20 -2.70 -9.00
N THR A 16 -0.13 -1.41 -8.96
CA THR A 16 -0.83 -0.80 -7.83
C THR A 16 -2.21 -1.43 -7.64
N LEU A 17 -2.95 -1.67 -8.72
CA LEU A 17 -4.23 -2.37 -8.68
C LEU A 17 -4.10 -3.79 -8.11
N LEU A 18 -3.13 -4.56 -8.59
CA LEU A 18 -2.88 -5.92 -8.10
C LEU A 18 -2.66 -5.96 -6.58
N ILE A 19 -1.84 -5.05 -6.06
CA ILE A 19 -1.54 -4.99 -4.63
C ILE A 19 -2.76 -4.48 -3.84
N LEU A 20 -3.41 -3.41 -4.30
CA LEU A 20 -4.47 -2.77 -3.53
C LEU A 20 -5.76 -3.58 -3.47
N LEU A 21 -6.02 -4.47 -4.43
CA LEU A 21 -7.22 -5.32 -4.40
C LEU A 21 -7.27 -6.28 -3.22
N ASP A 22 -6.12 -6.71 -2.71
CA ASP A 22 -6.05 -7.54 -1.49
C ASP A 22 -6.49 -6.75 -0.24
N TYR A 23 -6.38 -5.43 -0.28
CA TYR A 23 -6.79 -4.52 0.80
C TYR A 23 -8.20 -3.95 0.59
N LEU A 24 -8.55 -3.64 -0.66
CA LEU A 24 -9.72 -2.87 -1.06
C LEU A 24 -10.51 -3.63 -2.14
N PRO A 25 -11.42 -4.55 -1.77
CA PRO A 25 -12.18 -5.35 -2.73
C PRO A 25 -13.07 -4.51 -3.66
N ASN A 26 -13.51 -3.33 -3.19
CA ASN A 26 -14.35 -2.38 -3.93
C ASN A 26 -13.51 -1.27 -4.58
N LEU A 27 -12.50 -1.66 -5.34
CA LEU A 27 -11.62 -0.76 -6.09
C LEU A 27 -11.92 -0.85 -7.59
N TYR A 28 -12.12 0.31 -8.21
CA TYR A 28 -12.52 0.45 -9.61
C TYR A 28 -11.41 1.04 -10.46
N SER A 29 -11.42 0.74 -11.76
CA SER A 29 -10.44 1.27 -12.70
C SER A 29 -10.97 1.28 -14.14
N ASN A 30 -10.31 2.08 -14.98
CA ASN A 30 -10.43 1.99 -16.42
C ASN A 30 -9.59 0.86 -17.04
N ILE A 31 -8.61 0.33 -16.29
CA ILE A 31 -7.85 -0.88 -16.62
C ILE A 31 -8.15 -2.03 -15.63
N PRO A 32 -9.43 -2.46 -15.51
CA PRO A 32 -9.84 -3.37 -14.46
C PRO A 32 -9.26 -4.78 -14.63
N LEU A 33 -8.89 -5.41 -13.50
CA LEU A 33 -8.45 -6.81 -13.47
C LEU A 33 -9.62 -7.80 -13.61
N LYS A 34 -10.80 -7.40 -13.16
CA LYS A 34 -12.07 -8.16 -13.27
C LYS A 34 -13.19 -7.26 -13.77
N LYS A 35 -14.16 -7.81 -14.49
CA LYS A 35 -15.25 -7.05 -15.11
C LYS A 35 -16.03 -6.19 -14.11
N GLU A 36 -16.21 -6.66 -12.88
CA GLU A 36 -16.96 -5.98 -11.82
C GLU A 36 -16.26 -4.71 -11.30
N GLN A 37 -14.97 -4.57 -11.59
CA GLN A 37 -14.13 -3.43 -11.20
C GLN A 37 -14.08 -2.35 -12.28
N ALA A 38 -14.70 -2.59 -13.44
CA ALA A 38 -14.72 -1.62 -14.53
C ALA A 38 -15.50 -0.37 -14.11
N LEU A 39 -14.93 0.81 -14.37
CA LEU A 39 -15.67 2.06 -14.29
C LEU A 39 -16.72 2.11 -15.39
N ALA A 40 -17.95 2.50 -15.04
CA ALA A 40 -19.00 2.75 -16.03
C ALA A 40 -18.67 3.95 -16.94
N ASN A 41 -17.97 4.95 -16.41
CA ASN A 41 -17.42 6.09 -17.15
C ASN A 41 -16.04 6.46 -16.56
N PRO A 42 -14.94 6.26 -17.29
CA PRO A 42 -13.58 6.57 -16.81
C PRO A 42 -13.32 8.04 -16.45
N LEU A 43 -14.15 8.96 -16.96
CA LEU A 43 -14.12 10.38 -16.60
C LEU A 43 -14.69 10.66 -15.19
N VAL A 44 -15.36 9.68 -14.57
CA VAL A 44 -16.02 9.80 -13.28
C VAL A 44 -15.50 8.71 -12.34
N SER A 45 -14.72 9.13 -11.34
CA SER A 45 -14.26 8.23 -10.28
C SER A 45 -15.43 7.69 -9.46
N HIS A 46 -15.35 6.44 -9.02
CA HIS A 46 -16.35 5.79 -8.19
C HIS A 46 -15.69 5.03 -7.03
N LYS A 47 -16.07 5.34 -5.79
CA LYS A 47 -15.46 4.78 -4.56
C LYS A 47 -13.93 4.81 -4.65
N HIS A 48 -13.18 3.77 -4.25
CA HIS A 48 -11.75 3.75 -4.53
C HIS A 48 -11.55 3.62 -6.05
N THR A 49 -10.70 4.46 -6.63
CA THR A 49 -10.45 4.42 -8.07
C THR A 49 -8.97 4.56 -8.36
N ILE A 50 -8.42 3.71 -9.22
CA ILE A 50 -7.11 3.90 -9.86
C ILE A 50 -7.36 4.16 -11.35
N LEU A 51 -6.74 5.19 -11.90
CA LEU A 51 -6.81 5.50 -13.32
C LEU A 51 -5.43 5.41 -13.94
N ASP A 52 -5.36 4.73 -15.07
CA ASP A 52 -4.28 4.94 -16.03
C ASP A 52 -4.72 6.05 -16.99
N LEU A 53 -4.10 7.23 -16.85
CA LEU A 53 -4.38 8.37 -17.70
C LEU A 53 -3.67 8.28 -19.05
N GLY A 54 -2.77 7.30 -19.24
CA GLY A 54 -2.08 7.02 -20.50
C GLY A 54 -2.96 6.32 -21.54
N GLU A 55 -4.06 5.71 -21.12
CA GLU A 55 -5.00 5.02 -21.99
C GLU A 55 -5.65 5.94 -23.05
N ASP A 56 -6.04 5.35 -24.19
CA ASP A 56 -6.50 6.07 -25.37
C ASP A 56 -7.63 7.07 -25.08
N GLU A 57 -8.58 6.68 -24.23
CA GLU A 57 -9.71 7.51 -23.82
C GLU A 57 -9.33 8.86 -23.18
N PHE A 58 -8.11 8.97 -22.68
CA PHE A 58 -7.55 10.16 -22.07
C PHE A 58 -6.57 10.92 -22.99
N THR A 59 -6.06 10.26 -24.02
CA THR A 59 -4.97 10.76 -24.88
C THR A 59 -5.40 11.10 -26.32
N VAL A 60 -6.65 10.85 -26.72
CA VAL A 60 -7.16 11.30 -28.03
C VAL A 60 -6.97 12.82 -28.20
N GLY A 61 -6.12 13.20 -29.15
CA GLY A 61 -5.84 14.60 -29.48
C GLY A 61 -5.04 15.36 -28.42
N ARG A 62 -4.36 14.66 -27.51
CA ARG A 62 -3.58 15.24 -26.41
C ARG A 62 -2.24 14.51 -26.25
N PRO A 63 -1.19 15.19 -25.75
CA PRO A 63 0.05 14.50 -25.39
C PRO A 63 -0.17 13.49 -24.27
N HIS A 64 0.63 12.44 -24.26
CA HIS A 64 0.61 11.42 -23.21
C HIS A 64 0.95 12.04 -21.83
N PRO A 65 0.34 11.62 -20.70
CA PRO A 65 0.55 12.25 -19.39
C PRO A 65 1.95 12.11 -18.79
N MET A 66 2.82 11.31 -19.39
CA MET A 66 4.25 11.27 -19.05
C MET A 66 5.02 12.46 -19.65
N LEU A 67 4.50 13.05 -20.74
CA LEU A 67 5.10 14.17 -21.47
C LEU A 67 4.53 15.51 -21.04
N ASP A 68 3.25 15.56 -20.70
CA ASP A 68 2.49 16.78 -20.40
C ASP A 68 1.55 16.56 -19.21
N ASN A 69 1.59 17.44 -18.20
CA ASN A 69 0.79 17.26 -16.98
C ASN A 69 -0.61 17.88 -17.05
N THR A 70 -1.03 18.48 -18.16
CA THR A 70 -2.30 19.25 -18.23
C THR A 70 -3.49 18.43 -17.75
N LEU A 71 -3.64 17.20 -18.26
CA LEU A 71 -4.72 16.30 -17.84
C LEU A 71 -4.57 15.90 -16.36
N ARG A 72 -3.34 15.63 -15.92
CA ARG A 72 -3.05 15.22 -14.54
C ARG A 72 -3.41 16.32 -13.55
N LEU A 73 -3.07 17.56 -13.85
CA LEU A 73 -3.39 18.74 -13.04
C LEU A 73 -4.90 18.97 -12.97
N GLN A 74 -5.61 18.85 -14.10
CA GLN A 74 -7.07 18.95 -14.13
C GLN A 74 -7.73 17.86 -13.28
N ARG A 75 -7.28 16.60 -13.43
CA ARG A 75 -7.85 15.48 -12.67
C ARG A 75 -7.51 15.61 -11.18
N LEU A 76 -6.28 15.99 -10.83
CA LEU A 76 -5.87 16.26 -9.46
C LEU A 76 -6.76 17.30 -8.79
N ALA A 77 -7.00 18.44 -9.46
CA ALA A 77 -7.86 19.49 -8.91
C ALA A 77 -9.30 19.00 -8.68
N LYS A 78 -9.85 18.25 -9.64
CA LYS A 78 -11.18 17.64 -9.52
C LYS A 78 -11.24 16.70 -8.30
N GLU A 79 -10.33 15.74 -8.22
CA GLU A 79 -10.32 14.74 -7.14
C GLU A 79 -10.02 15.34 -5.76
N ALA A 80 -9.15 16.35 -5.67
CA ALA A 80 -8.85 17.01 -4.40
C ALA A 80 -10.04 17.82 -3.85
N SER A 81 -10.91 18.32 -4.74
CA SER A 81 -12.11 19.06 -4.37
C SER A 81 -13.24 18.17 -3.82
N ASP A 82 -13.22 16.87 -4.14
CA ASP A 82 -14.20 15.90 -3.66
C ASP A 82 -14.02 15.69 -2.13
N PRO A 83 -15.06 15.98 -1.31
CA PRO A 83 -14.97 15.84 0.15
C PRO A 83 -14.84 14.38 0.62
N GLU A 84 -15.20 13.40 -0.21
CA GLU A 84 -15.11 11.98 0.13
C GLU A 84 -13.70 11.42 -0.04
N VAL A 85 -12.82 12.13 -0.76
CA VAL A 85 -11.44 11.72 -1.02
C VAL A 85 -10.57 12.01 0.20
N ALA A 86 -9.89 10.96 0.68
CA ALA A 86 -8.91 11.05 1.76
C ALA A 86 -7.47 10.93 1.26
N ILE A 87 -7.25 10.17 0.17
CA ILE A 87 -5.92 9.86 -0.34
C ILE A 87 -5.89 10.07 -1.85
N ILE A 88 -4.87 10.77 -2.33
CA ILE A 88 -4.48 10.81 -3.74
C ILE A 88 -3.11 10.14 -3.90
N LEU A 89 -3.01 9.19 -4.83
CA LEU A 89 -1.78 8.49 -5.17
C LEU A 89 -1.41 8.82 -6.63
N LEU A 90 -0.18 9.26 -6.86
CA LEU A 90 0.33 9.58 -8.20
C LEU A 90 1.67 8.89 -8.43
N ASP A 91 1.99 8.59 -9.69
CA ASP A 91 3.35 8.27 -10.14
C ASP A 91 4.02 9.49 -10.79
N VAL A 92 5.35 9.53 -10.76
CA VAL A 92 6.16 10.46 -11.54
C VAL A 92 7.31 9.65 -12.13
N VAL A 93 7.26 9.45 -13.44
CA VAL A 93 8.28 8.71 -14.19
C VAL A 93 9.26 9.70 -14.79
N LEU A 94 10.55 9.52 -14.49
CA LEU A 94 11.65 10.33 -15.00
C LEU A 94 12.37 9.64 -16.17
N GLY A 95 13.36 10.32 -16.72
CA GLY A 95 14.19 9.82 -17.81
C GLY A 95 13.89 10.48 -19.15
N TYR A 96 14.59 10.00 -20.18
CA TYR A 96 14.46 10.54 -21.53
C TYR A 96 13.06 10.29 -22.10
N GLY A 97 12.48 11.33 -22.70
CA GLY A 97 11.12 11.26 -23.24
C GLY A 97 10.02 11.40 -22.19
N ALA A 98 10.35 11.78 -20.95
CA ALA A 98 9.39 12.27 -19.97
C ALA A 98 9.41 13.81 -19.91
N HIS A 99 8.45 14.38 -19.19
CA HIS A 99 8.41 15.82 -18.90
C HIS A 99 9.77 16.30 -18.31
N PRO A 100 10.30 17.47 -18.71
CA PRO A 100 11.63 17.92 -18.31
C PRO A 100 11.75 18.33 -16.84
N ASP A 101 10.65 18.77 -16.20
CA ASP A 101 10.62 19.05 -14.76
C ASP A 101 9.22 18.84 -14.17
N PRO A 102 8.75 17.58 -14.00
CA PRO A 102 7.36 17.31 -13.61
C PRO A 102 6.99 17.91 -12.25
N ALA A 103 7.93 17.95 -11.29
CA ALA A 103 7.67 18.55 -9.99
C ALA A 103 7.48 20.07 -10.02
N SER A 104 7.99 20.78 -11.03
CA SER A 104 7.75 22.23 -11.16
C SER A 104 6.26 22.57 -11.32
N GLU A 105 5.49 21.68 -11.93
CA GLU A 105 4.06 21.86 -12.18
C GLU A 105 3.19 21.13 -11.16
N LEU A 106 3.53 19.86 -10.89
CA LEU A 106 2.72 19.02 -10.00
C LEU A 106 2.86 19.45 -8.55
N ALA A 107 4.06 19.77 -8.05
CA ALA A 107 4.26 20.05 -6.62
C ALA A 107 3.46 21.27 -6.11
N PRO A 108 3.40 22.42 -6.84
CA PRO A 108 2.52 23.52 -6.45
C PRO A 108 1.04 23.13 -6.41
N ALA A 109 0.58 22.33 -7.37
CA ALA A 109 -0.80 21.86 -7.41
C ALA A 109 -1.14 20.94 -6.22
N LEU A 110 -0.23 20.05 -5.83
CA LEU A 110 -0.39 19.19 -4.65
C LEU A 110 -0.44 20.01 -3.36
N SER A 111 0.47 20.98 -3.20
CA SER A 111 0.49 21.87 -2.04
C SER A 111 -0.83 22.66 -1.91
N ASN A 112 -1.36 23.16 -3.02
CA ASN A 112 -2.65 23.84 -3.07
C ASN A 112 -3.81 22.91 -2.71
N ALA A 113 -3.81 21.68 -3.25
CA ALA A 113 -4.83 20.67 -2.95
C ALA A 113 -4.86 20.32 -1.45
N ILE A 114 -3.70 20.04 -0.85
CA ILE A 114 -3.55 19.73 0.58
C ILE A 114 -4.01 20.92 1.43
N SER A 115 -3.51 22.13 1.14
CA SER A 115 -3.85 23.34 1.88
C SER A 115 -5.34 23.68 1.79
N SER A 116 -5.96 23.50 0.62
CA SER A 116 -7.39 23.71 0.42
C SER A 116 -8.22 22.70 1.20
N ALA A 117 -7.83 21.42 1.20
CA ALA A 117 -8.50 20.41 2.01
C ALA A 117 -8.44 20.76 3.51
N GLN A 118 -7.26 21.17 4.00
CA GLN A 118 -7.05 21.58 5.39
C GLN A 118 -7.91 22.79 5.79
N LYS A 119 -7.97 23.83 4.95
CA LYS A 119 -8.83 25.00 5.16
C LYS A 119 -10.31 24.63 5.26
N ASN A 120 -10.72 23.55 4.58
CA ASN A 120 -12.07 23.01 4.62
C ASN A 120 -12.27 21.94 5.72
N GLY A 121 -11.36 21.84 6.70
CA GLY A 121 -11.45 20.88 7.80
C GLY A 121 -11.24 19.41 7.41
N ARG A 122 -10.70 19.15 6.21
CA ARG A 122 -10.40 17.81 5.72
C ARG A 122 -8.90 17.54 5.78
N ASN A 123 -8.54 16.31 6.11
CA ASN A 123 -7.18 15.82 5.92
C ASN A 123 -7.11 15.09 4.57
N LEU A 124 -6.37 15.65 3.61
CA LEU A 124 -6.08 15.04 2.32
C LEU A 124 -4.61 14.65 2.30
N GLU A 125 -4.36 13.34 2.22
CA GLU A 125 -3.03 12.79 2.10
C GLU A 125 -2.67 12.59 0.63
N VAL A 126 -1.46 12.98 0.26
CA VAL A 126 -0.95 12.85 -1.11
C VAL A 126 0.31 12.00 -1.07
N ILE A 127 0.33 10.92 -1.86
CA ILE A 127 1.48 10.04 -2.03
C ILE A 127 1.94 10.14 -3.48
N VAL A 128 3.24 10.35 -3.68
CA VAL A 128 3.88 10.38 -5.00
C VAL A 128 4.92 9.28 -5.07
N THR A 129 4.78 8.38 -6.03
CA THR A 129 5.79 7.37 -6.37
C THR A 129 6.70 7.94 -7.45
N VAL A 130 7.95 8.23 -7.13
CA VAL A 130 8.92 8.74 -8.11
C VAL A 130 9.76 7.58 -8.64
N VAL A 131 9.71 7.34 -9.94
CA VAL A 131 10.41 6.26 -10.63
C VAL A 131 11.43 6.87 -11.58
N GLY A 132 12.71 6.58 -11.34
CA GLY A 132 13.83 7.14 -12.08
C GLY A 132 15.15 6.88 -11.35
N THR A 133 16.22 7.46 -11.87
CA THR A 133 17.59 7.30 -11.37
C THR A 133 18.26 8.66 -11.13
N ASP A 134 19.36 8.66 -10.38
CA ASP A 134 20.18 9.86 -10.17
C ASP A 134 20.83 10.38 -11.48
N GLU A 135 20.86 9.57 -12.54
CA GLU A 135 21.42 9.92 -13.86
C GLU A 135 20.37 10.49 -14.83
N ASP A 136 19.09 10.52 -14.43
CA ASP A 136 18.04 11.07 -15.29
C ASP A 136 18.13 12.61 -15.39
N PRO A 137 17.80 13.20 -16.56
CA PRO A 137 17.92 14.64 -16.80
C PRO A 137 17.18 15.54 -15.80
N GLN A 138 16.14 15.03 -15.16
CA GLN A 138 15.25 15.77 -14.26
C GLN A 138 15.79 15.93 -12.83
N ASP A 139 16.90 15.26 -12.49
CA ASP A 139 17.48 15.15 -11.14
C ASP A 139 16.48 14.54 -10.13
N LEU A 140 16.58 13.22 -9.92
CA LEU A 140 15.73 12.47 -8.99
C LEU A 140 15.63 13.12 -7.60
N LYS A 141 16.76 13.57 -7.04
CA LYS A 141 16.80 14.13 -5.69
C LYS A 141 16.11 15.49 -5.64
N ALA A 142 16.28 16.32 -6.66
CA ALA A 142 15.57 17.59 -6.78
C ALA A 142 14.06 17.39 -6.90
N GLN A 143 13.60 16.43 -7.72
CA GLN A 143 12.18 16.08 -7.87
C GLN A 143 11.58 15.62 -6.53
N ILE A 144 12.22 14.66 -5.85
CA ILE A 144 11.79 14.16 -4.53
C ILE A 144 11.69 15.30 -3.51
N LYS A 145 12.70 16.18 -3.47
CA LYS A 145 12.73 17.32 -2.54
C LYS A 145 11.53 18.24 -2.75
N LYS A 146 11.23 18.61 -4.01
CA LYS A 146 10.09 19.47 -4.36
C LYS A 146 8.76 18.88 -3.88
N PHE A 147 8.53 17.58 -4.10
CA PHE A 147 7.30 16.91 -3.64
C PHE A 147 7.19 16.84 -2.12
N LYS A 148 8.28 16.51 -1.41
CA LYS A 148 8.30 16.53 0.06
C LYS A 148 8.01 17.93 0.61
N THR A 149 8.61 18.96 0.02
CA THR A 149 8.33 20.37 0.40
C THR A 149 6.88 20.77 0.15
N ALA A 150 6.25 20.22 -0.90
CA ALA A 150 4.82 20.42 -1.15
C ALA A 150 3.88 19.68 -0.18
N GLY A 151 4.42 18.91 0.77
CA GLY A 151 3.65 18.18 1.78
C GLY A 151 3.23 16.78 1.34
N ALA A 152 3.71 16.28 0.20
CA ALA A 152 3.45 14.91 -0.23
C ALA A 152 4.40 13.92 0.47
N ARG A 153 3.87 12.72 0.77
CA ARG A 153 4.70 11.54 1.04
C ARG A 153 5.31 11.09 -0.28
N VAL A 154 6.61 10.84 -0.30
CA VAL A 154 7.31 10.39 -1.50
C VAL A 154 7.88 9.01 -1.26
N GLU A 155 7.55 8.10 -2.17
CA GLU A 155 8.10 6.75 -2.25
C GLU A 155 8.86 6.58 -3.57
N THR A 156 9.87 5.72 -3.58
CA THR A 156 10.62 5.35 -4.80
C THR A 156 10.34 3.93 -5.25
N SER A 157 9.29 3.31 -4.69
CA SER A 157 8.83 1.96 -4.99
C SER A 157 7.31 1.97 -5.10
N SER A 158 6.80 1.53 -6.26
CA SER A 158 5.35 1.39 -6.50
C SER A 158 4.71 0.46 -5.48
N ARG A 159 5.41 -0.65 -5.18
CA ARG A 159 5.00 -1.63 -4.17
C ARG A 159 4.86 -1.00 -2.79
N GLU A 160 5.86 -0.27 -2.30
CA GLU A 160 5.81 0.32 -0.96
C GLU A 160 4.71 1.39 -0.86
N ALA A 161 4.52 2.20 -1.91
CA ALA A 161 3.42 3.15 -1.97
C ALA A 161 2.05 2.47 -1.90
N ALA A 162 1.85 1.40 -2.69
CA ALA A 162 0.61 0.64 -2.69
C ALA A 162 0.34 -0.06 -1.35
N LEU A 163 1.35 -0.71 -0.75
CA LEU A 163 1.23 -1.34 0.57
C LEU A 163 0.88 -0.32 1.65
N TYR A 164 1.53 0.84 1.64
CA TYR A 164 1.25 1.93 2.56
C TYR A 164 -0.21 2.38 2.47
N VAL A 165 -0.69 2.67 1.26
CA VAL A 165 -2.07 3.10 1.01
C VAL A 165 -3.08 2.03 1.41
N GLY A 166 -2.82 0.76 1.07
CA GLY A 166 -3.66 -0.37 1.43
C GLY A 166 -3.82 -0.52 2.94
N GLN A 167 -2.72 -0.49 3.69
CA GLN A 167 -2.73 -0.56 5.15
C GLN A 167 -3.43 0.65 5.78
N ARG A 168 -3.19 1.84 5.23
CA ARG A 168 -3.77 3.10 5.72
C ARG A 168 -5.29 3.13 5.58
N LEU A 169 -5.84 2.58 4.50
CA LEU A 169 -7.28 2.54 4.25
C LEU A 169 -7.94 1.33 4.93
N GLN A 170 -7.27 0.18 4.96
CA GLN A 170 -7.76 -0.99 5.69
C GLN A 170 -7.85 -0.72 7.20
N SER A 171 -6.90 0.00 7.79
CA SER A 171 -6.98 0.41 9.21
C SER A 171 -8.12 1.39 9.49
N GLN A 172 -8.58 2.16 8.49
CA GLN A 172 -9.78 2.99 8.63
C GLN A 172 -11.07 2.17 8.51
N GLU A 173 -11.11 1.13 7.67
CA GLU A 173 -12.27 0.24 7.54
C GLU A 173 -12.38 -0.76 8.71
N LYS A 174 -11.25 -1.28 9.20
CA LYS A 174 -11.14 -2.19 10.36
C LYS A 174 -10.96 -1.46 11.68
N ALA A 175 -11.22 -0.16 11.75
CA ALA A 175 -11.34 0.57 13.03
C ALA A 175 -12.59 0.14 13.83
N THR A 176 -13.06 -1.11 13.64
CA THR A 176 -13.77 -1.88 14.65
C THR A 176 -12.83 -2.07 15.84
N GLU A 177 -13.32 -1.78 17.04
CA GLU A 177 -12.59 -1.79 18.32
C GLU A 177 -11.68 -3.02 18.49
N LEU A 178 -10.41 -2.89 18.12
CA LEU A 178 -9.38 -3.81 18.60
C LEU A 178 -9.06 -3.41 20.03
N THR A 179 -9.26 -4.33 20.97
CA THR A 179 -8.88 -4.13 22.36
C THR A 179 -7.37 -3.88 22.41
N ALA A 180 -6.95 -2.71 22.90
CA ALA A 180 -5.54 -2.38 23.02
C ALA A 180 -4.84 -3.43 23.91
N VAL A 181 -3.77 -4.03 23.39
CA VAL A 181 -2.93 -4.96 24.15
C VAL A 181 -1.96 -4.15 24.99
N ASP A 182 -1.91 -4.41 26.29
CA ASP A 182 -0.89 -3.79 27.16
C ASP A 182 0.50 -4.38 26.85
N LEU A 183 1.31 -3.60 26.14
CA LEU A 183 2.67 -4.00 25.76
C LEU A 183 3.62 -4.12 26.96
N LYS A 184 3.24 -3.63 28.15
CA LYS A 184 4.02 -3.82 29.38
C LYS A 184 4.21 -5.30 29.69
N VAL A 185 3.30 -6.18 29.25
CA VAL A 185 3.43 -7.64 29.39
C VAL A 185 4.72 -8.15 28.71
N LEU A 186 5.15 -7.56 27.60
CA LEU A 186 6.38 -7.95 26.89
C LEU A 186 7.66 -7.45 27.57
N GLN A 187 7.54 -6.51 28.51
CA GLN A 187 8.66 -5.91 29.25
C GLN A 187 8.87 -6.57 30.61
N GLN A 188 7.96 -7.44 31.04
CA GLN A 188 8.08 -8.20 32.27
C GLN A 188 8.95 -9.45 32.05
N PRO A 189 9.56 -10.03 33.11
CA PRO A 189 10.30 -11.29 33.00
C PRO A 189 9.42 -12.40 32.40
N LEU A 190 9.81 -12.91 31.24
CA LEU A 190 9.10 -13.96 30.54
C LEU A 190 9.62 -15.35 30.96
N GLN A 191 8.70 -16.30 31.10
CA GLN A 191 9.02 -17.71 31.27
C GLN A 191 8.62 -18.47 30.01
N ALA A 192 9.47 -19.38 29.55
CA ALA A 192 9.25 -20.15 28.34
C ALA A 192 8.79 -21.57 28.66
N ILE A 193 7.86 -22.10 27.85
CA ILE A 193 7.55 -23.53 27.79
C ILE A 193 8.04 -24.02 26.43
N ASN A 194 9.14 -24.77 26.42
CA ASN A 194 9.73 -25.31 25.20
C ASN A 194 9.13 -26.67 24.86
N VAL A 195 8.53 -26.79 23.68
CA VAL A 195 8.02 -28.04 23.11
C VAL A 195 8.78 -28.30 21.81
N GLY A 196 9.42 -29.46 21.70
CA GLY A 196 10.22 -29.83 20.53
C GLY A 196 11.69 -30.09 20.87
N LEU A 197 12.62 -29.51 20.12
CA LEU A 197 14.04 -29.78 20.29
C LEU A 197 14.56 -29.29 21.65
N ALA A 198 15.26 -30.17 22.37
CA ALA A 198 15.86 -29.86 23.66
C ALA A 198 16.90 -28.72 23.58
N SER A 199 17.63 -28.62 22.46
CA SER A 199 18.64 -27.58 22.22
C SER A 199 18.09 -26.14 22.32
N PHE A 200 16.80 -25.93 22.03
CA PHE A 200 16.16 -24.62 22.22
C PHE A 200 15.97 -24.28 23.70
N SER A 201 15.62 -25.26 24.54
CA SER A 201 15.58 -25.03 25.99
C SER A 201 16.96 -24.79 26.58
N GLU A 202 18.01 -25.45 26.07
CA GLU A 202 19.38 -25.21 26.52
C GLU A 202 19.85 -23.80 26.17
N SER A 203 19.58 -23.33 24.94
CA SER A 203 19.90 -21.97 24.51
C SER A 203 19.21 -20.90 25.37
N LEU A 204 17.94 -21.12 25.72
CA LEU A 204 17.19 -20.21 26.60
C LEU A 204 17.76 -20.18 28.02
N ARG A 205 18.16 -21.34 28.58
CA ARG A 205 18.82 -21.41 29.90
C ARG A 205 20.15 -20.66 29.91
N GLN A 206 20.96 -20.79 28.86
CA GLN A 206 22.24 -20.10 28.75
C GLN A 206 22.09 -18.56 28.72
N GLN A 207 20.96 -18.07 28.20
CA GLN A 207 20.60 -16.65 28.20
C GLN A 207 19.97 -16.18 29.52
N GLY A 208 19.92 -17.04 30.54
CA GLY A 208 19.35 -16.72 31.85
C GLY A 208 17.81 -16.72 31.89
N ALA A 209 17.14 -17.19 30.84
CA ALA A 209 15.68 -17.28 30.81
C ALA A 209 15.19 -18.47 31.63
N THR A 210 14.07 -18.30 32.31
CA THR A 210 13.37 -19.40 32.99
C THR A 210 12.62 -20.22 31.94
N VAL A 211 12.96 -21.49 31.78
CA VAL A 211 12.34 -22.36 30.77
C VAL A 211 12.01 -23.74 31.32
N ILE A 212 10.81 -24.21 31.00
CA ILE A 212 10.35 -25.59 31.21
C ILE A 212 10.39 -26.30 29.87
N HIS A 213 11.15 -27.40 29.77
CA HIS A 213 11.12 -28.24 28.58
C HIS A 213 10.09 -29.34 28.76
N VAL A 214 9.19 -29.47 27.79
CA VAL A 214 8.24 -30.57 27.71
C VAL A 214 8.83 -31.61 26.76
N ASP A 215 9.13 -32.81 27.26
CA ASP A 215 9.50 -33.97 26.44
C ASP A 215 8.24 -34.50 25.75
N TRP A 216 7.79 -33.73 24.76
CA TRP A 216 6.65 -34.07 23.92
C TRP A 216 7.12 -34.98 22.78
N ARG A 217 6.38 -36.07 22.57
CA ARG A 217 6.61 -36.99 21.45
C ARG A 217 5.28 -37.23 20.74
N PRO A 218 5.29 -37.39 19.40
CA PRO A 218 4.09 -37.80 18.69
C PRO A 218 3.62 -39.16 19.22
N PRO A 219 2.30 -39.41 19.29
CA PRO A 219 1.75 -40.69 19.72
C PRO A 219 2.39 -41.85 18.96
N ALA A 220 2.71 -42.92 19.69
CA ALA A 220 3.37 -44.11 19.15
C ALA A 220 4.71 -43.88 18.42
N GLY A 221 5.39 -42.76 18.69
CA GLY A 221 6.71 -42.47 18.14
C GLY A 221 6.74 -42.36 16.61
N GLY A 222 5.61 -42.01 15.98
CA GLY A 222 5.49 -41.97 14.52
C GLY A 222 5.25 -43.33 13.86
N ASN A 223 5.05 -44.41 14.62
CA ASN A 223 4.70 -45.72 14.05
C ASN A 223 3.25 -45.72 13.56
N GLU A 224 3.06 -45.58 12.24
CA GLU A 224 1.74 -45.52 11.58
C GLU A 224 0.78 -46.64 12.01
N LYS A 225 1.30 -47.86 12.23
CA LYS A 225 0.49 -49.01 12.64
C LYS A 225 -0.07 -48.82 14.05
N LEU A 226 0.75 -48.36 15.00
CA LEU A 226 0.31 -48.07 16.37
C LEU A 226 -0.56 -46.81 16.45
N ILE A 227 -0.30 -45.79 15.63
CA ILE A 227 -1.16 -44.61 15.51
C ILE A 227 -2.57 -45.02 15.07
N SER A 228 -2.68 -45.89 14.05
CA SER A 228 -3.97 -46.38 13.56
C SER A 228 -4.76 -47.18 14.62
N ILE A 229 -4.06 -47.88 15.52
CA ILE A 229 -4.68 -48.62 16.63
C ILE A 229 -5.18 -47.65 17.71
N LEU A 230 -4.37 -46.66 18.08
CA LEU A 230 -4.74 -45.62 19.05
C LEU A 230 -5.94 -44.79 18.58
N GLU A 231 -6.04 -44.48 17.28
CA GLU A 231 -7.19 -43.78 16.71
C GLU A 231 -8.48 -44.61 16.76
N ARG A 232 -8.39 -45.93 16.55
CA ARG A 232 -9.55 -46.83 16.65
C ARG A 232 -10.05 -46.97 18.09
N MET A 233 -9.15 -46.95 19.08
CA MET A 233 -9.51 -47.01 20.51
C MET A 233 -10.09 -45.71 21.07
N LYS A 234 -9.78 -44.54 20.49
CA LYS A 234 -10.39 -43.26 20.90
C LYS A 234 -11.83 -43.06 20.39
N LYS A 235 -12.27 -43.89 19.44
CA LYS A 235 -13.61 -43.82 18.82
C LYS A 235 -14.63 -44.81 19.43
N SER A 236 -14.20 -45.64 20.38
CA SER A 236 -15.04 -46.55 21.19
C SER A 236 -15.27 -45.97 22.57
#